data_AF-A0A7S7LHS0-F1
#
_entry.id   AF-A0A7S7LHS0-F1
#
_cell.length_a   1.000
_cell.length_b   1.000
_cell.length_c   1.000
_cell.angle_alpha   90.00
_cell.angle_beta   90.00
_cell.angle_gamma   90.00
#
_symmetry.space_group_name_H-M   'P 1'
#
loop_
_entity.id
_entity.type
_entity.pdbx_description
1 polymer ?
#
loop_
_entity_poly.entity_id
_entity_poly.type
_entity_poly.pdbx_seq_one_letter_code
_entity_poly.pdbx_strand_id
1 'polypeptide(L)'
;MGGCFSKKSINKENLVFSQEKNNCVSNLPNTVTNFSMNPYTNMEGGNKGFSNYSAVNYDRRRLSVSQSDPVNDSDINDIPRGRAVFNASYKDSPQFKPSEFMTPSGIHNGILNDFNNQKADSFELGNSRRRLSVTGMLSQRAQETFESKAEEVIGNDSGNSELQRGIGYVCRKGLKPESPNQDDFFILKTENWGLFGVFDGHGPFGHDVSNFIQKDMPALILKDKQWKTHPQDVLHYAFIKANQRLQEHVLETNQFDCSLSGTTATVILHLPLENRIIAAHVGDSRSVLARWSRSGRVLEAVDLTNDHKPNSESEKRRIIAAGGQVKRIEGDIPYRVFIKGKMYPGLAMSRAIGDTLGYQAGIIPEPDINTFQIQPEKDAFILICSDGVWEFISSQEAVDIVAEGGSSDAQLSAEKLAREAWRRWIQEEGNVVDDITVQVIYLQS
;
A
#
# COMPACT_ATOMS: atom_id res chain seq x y z
N MET A 1 -7.68 -16.85 75.17
CA MET A 1 -6.21 -17.04 75.22
C MET A 1 -5.74 -17.03 73.78
N GLY A 2 -5.00 -16.08 73.19
CA GLY A 2 -4.26 -14.88 73.57
C GLY A 2 -3.23 -14.71 72.42
N GLY A 3 -2.89 -13.55 71.86
CA GLY A 3 -3.30 -12.16 72.06
C GLY A 3 -3.65 -11.48 70.71
N CYS A 4 -4.26 -10.30 70.61
CA CYS A 4 -4.27 -9.06 71.39
C CYS A 4 -3.30 -7.98 70.86
N PHE A 5 -3.85 -7.09 70.01
CA PHE A 5 -3.66 -5.62 69.88
C PHE A 5 -2.23 -5.04 69.61
N SER A 6 -2.01 -3.89 68.96
CA SER A 6 -2.84 -2.68 68.82
C SER A 6 -2.41 -1.76 67.66
N LYS A 7 -3.32 -0.84 67.31
CA LYS A 7 -3.25 0.29 66.38
C LYS A 7 -2.34 1.46 66.84
N LYS A 8 -2.17 2.42 65.92
CA LYS A 8 -2.02 3.91 66.03
C LYS A 8 -0.63 4.42 65.63
N SER A 9 -0.39 5.61 65.07
CA SER A 9 -1.17 6.65 64.36
C SER A 9 -0.20 7.84 64.17
N ILE A 10 -0.21 8.46 62.98
CA ILE A 10 -0.22 9.93 62.73
C ILE A 10 0.90 10.84 63.32
N ASN A 11 1.65 11.52 62.42
CA ASN A 11 1.83 12.99 62.23
C ASN A 11 3.21 13.29 61.60
N LYS A 12 3.27 13.96 60.42
CA LYS A 12 3.30 15.42 60.19
C LYS A 12 4.46 16.14 60.88
N GLU A 13 5.36 16.72 60.06
CA GLU A 13 5.93 18.08 60.11
C GLU A 13 7.13 18.14 59.12
N ASN A 14 7.06 18.95 58.06
CA ASN A 14 7.42 20.37 57.94
C ASN A 14 8.92 20.61 57.71
N LEU A 15 9.23 21.29 56.59
CA LEU A 15 10.11 22.49 56.45
C LEU A 15 10.56 22.55 54.96
N VAL A 16 10.12 23.46 54.06
CA VAL A 16 10.03 24.94 54.04
C VAL A 16 11.39 25.62 53.75
N PHE A 17 11.45 26.18 52.53
CA PHE A 17 12.15 27.38 52.02
C PHE A 17 13.67 27.34 51.76
N SER A 18 14.06 27.77 50.55
CA SER A 18 14.43 29.19 50.34
C SER A 18 14.47 29.59 48.85
N GLN A 19 13.96 30.80 48.58
CA GLN A 19 14.07 31.58 47.35
C GLN A 19 15.48 32.15 47.17
N GLU A 20 15.84 32.52 45.93
CA GLU A 20 16.53 33.77 45.54
C GLU A 20 16.50 33.84 43.99
N LYS A 21 15.65 34.66 43.35
CA LYS A 21 15.86 36.07 42.93
C LYS A 21 17.26 36.38 42.40
N ASN A 22 17.34 36.73 41.10
CA ASN A 22 18.03 37.94 40.67
C ASN A 22 17.41 38.56 39.40
N ASN A 23 17.22 39.87 39.50
CA ASN A 23 16.77 40.84 38.50
C ASN A 23 17.94 41.34 37.63
N CYS A 24 17.60 41.94 36.48
CA CYS A 24 18.08 43.22 35.89
C CYS A 24 18.07 43.10 34.35
N VAL A 25 17.10 43.65 33.62
CA VAL A 25 16.95 45.05 33.15
C VAL A 25 18.08 45.49 32.21
N SER A 26 17.79 45.70 30.91
CA SER A 26 17.75 47.05 30.29
C SER A 26 17.66 47.03 28.74
N ASN A 27 16.68 47.80 28.23
CA ASN A 27 16.75 48.72 27.08
C ASN A 27 16.56 48.24 25.60
N LEU A 28 15.33 48.49 25.14
CA LEU A 28 14.88 49.08 23.85
C LEU A 28 15.78 50.23 23.32
N PRO A 29 15.76 50.62 22.02
CA PRO A 29 14.60 51.23 21.29
C PRO A 29 14.33 50.64 19.88
N ASN A 30 13.07 50.47 19.45
CA ASN A 30 12.07 51.44 18.96
C ASN A 30 12.43 52.16 17.64
N THR A 31 11.68 51.84 16.58
CA THR A 31 11.05 52.70 15.54
C THR A 31 10.19 51.75 14.69
N VAL A 32 8.85 51.65 14.78
CA VAL A 32 7.75 52.60 14.53
C VAL A 32 7.81 53.28 13.16
N THR A 33 6.93 52.85 12.25
CA THR A 33 6.04 53.74 11.47
C THR A 33 4.76 53.00 11.09
N ASN A 34 3.63 53.49 11.63
CA ASN A 34 2.25 53.25 11.20
C ASN A 34 1.94 54.09 9.94
N PHE A 35 0.99 53.64 9.10
CA PHE A 35 -0.03 54.46 8.40
C PHE A 35 -1.14 53.50 7.92
N SER A 36 -2.29 53.42 8.60
CA SER A 36 -3.53 54.22 8.50
C SER A 36 -4.50 53.78 7.38
N MET A 37 -5.74 53.54 7.79
CA MET A 37 -6.92 53.18 6.99
C MET A 37 -7.45 54.29 6.08
N ASN A 38 -8.30 53.84 5.13
CA ASN A 38 -9.65 54.36 4.80
C ASN A 38 -9.87 55.09 3.44
N PRO A 39 -11.13 55.30 2.95
CA PRO A 39 -11.73 54.59 1.80
C PRO A 39 -12.39 55.51 0.73
N TYR A 40 -12.72 55.02 -0.46
CA TYR A 40 -13.63 55.67 -1.45
C TYR A 40 -14.25 54.58 -2.37
N THR A 41 -15.54 54.22 -2.26
CA THR A 41 -16.78 54.72 -2.92
C THR A 41 -16.92 54.51 -4.44
N ASN A 42 -17.95 53.71 -4.79
CA ASN A 42 -18.98 53.80 -5.86
C ASN A 42 -18.64 54.24 -7.30
N MET A 43 -19.09 53.43 -8.29
CA MET A 43 -20.13 53.72 -9.31
C MET A 43 -20.33 52.45 -10.17
N GLU A 44 -21.50 51.80 -10.12
CA GLU A 44 -22.61 51.85 -11.10
C GLU A 44 -22.26 51.45 -12.55
N GLY A 45 -23.00 50.45 -13.07
CA GLY A 45 -23.45 50.46 -14.47
C GLY A 45 -23.30 49.15 -15.27
N GLY A 46 -24.42 48.43 -15.44
CA GLY A 46 -24.81 47.99 -16.79
C GLY A 46 -24.63 46.52 -17.19
N ASN A 47 -25.67 45.72 -16.89
CA ASN A 47 -26.36 44.76 -17.76
C ASN A 47 -25.64 44.24 -19.03
N LYS A 48 -25.52 42.91 -19.14
CA LYS A 48 -26.24 42.05 -20.10
C LYS A 48 -25.88 40.58 -19.86
N GLY A 49 -26.90 39.76 -19.61
CA GLY A 49 -26.73 38.37 -19.24
C GLY A 49 -26.33 37.45 -20.40
N PHE A 50 -25.95 36.22 -20.05
CA PHE A 50 -26.23 35.02 -20.83
C PHE A 50 -26.08 33.79 -19.92
N SER A 51 -27.15 32.98 -19.96
CA SER A 51 -27.20 31.51 -19.84
C SER A 51 -26.41 30.79 -18.73
N ASN A 52 -27.18 30.11 -17.88
CA ASN A 52 -26.89 28.82 -17.26
C ASN A 52 -25.73 28.05 -17.90
N TYR A 53 -24.62 27.93 -17.16
CA TYR A 53 -23.72 26.79 -17.30
C TYR A 53 -23.66 26.08 -15.97
N SER A 54 -24.19 24.87 -15.99
CA SER A 54 -24.06 23.82 -14.99
C SER A 54 -22.61 23.70 -14.53
N ALA A 55 -22.41 23.69 -13.22
CA ALA A 55 -21.15 23.35 -12.59
C ALA A 55 -20.65 21.99 -13.13
N VAL A 56 -19.58 22.03 -13.92
CA VAL A 56 -18.84 20.85 -14.33
C VAL A 56 -17.98 20.47 -13.12
N ASN A 57 -18.31 19.35 -12.49
CA ASN A 57 -17.51 18.75 -11.43
C ASN A 57 -16.14 18.36 -12.02
N TYR A 58 -15.11 19.12 -11.68
CA TYR A 58 -13.71 18.76 -11.92
C TYR A 58 -13.36 17.54 -11.07
N ASP A 59 -12.75 16.53 -11.71
CA ASP A 59 -12.28 15.27 -11.12
C ASP A 59 -11.25 15.53 -10.02
N ARG A 60 -11.59 15.17 -8.78
CA ARG A 60 -10.97 15.72 -7.55
C ARG A 60 -9.78 14.95 -6.99
N ARG A 61 -9.37 13.82 -7.57
CA ARG A 61 -8.29 13.00 -6.95
C ARG A 61 -7.12 12.64 -7.86
N ARG A 62 -7.09 13.19 -9.08
CA ARG A 62 -6.00 12.97 -10.05
C ARG A 62 -5.26 14.25 -10.42
N LEU A 63 -4.33 14.63 -9.55
CA LEU A 63 -3.12 15.32 -9.97
C LEU A 63 -1.92 14.36 -9.91
N SER A 64 -2.11 13.14 -10.45
CA SER A 64 -1.05 12.37 -11.10
C SER A 64 -1.30 12.47 -12.61
N VAL A 65 -1.00 13.66 -13.15
CA VAL A 65 -1.00 14.04 -14.58
C VAL A 65 -2.07 13.34 -15.45
N SER A 66 -3.32 13.76 -15.34
CA SER A 66 -4.25 13.66 -16.48
C SER A 66 -4.06 14.89 -17.37
N GLN A 67 -3.85 14.68 -18.67
CA GLN A 67 -3.82 15.74 -19.67
C GLN A 67 -5.14 16.51 -19.68
N SER A 68 -5.18 17.72 -19.14
CA SER A 68 -6.18 18.73 -19.50
C SER A 68 -5.72 20.14 -19.13
N ASP A 69 -4.74 20.62 -19.88
CA ASP A 69 -4.59 21.97 -20.45
C ASP A 69 -3.32 21.93 -21.31
N PRO A 70 -3.22 22.65 -22.45
CA PRO A 70 -2.04 22.58 -23.31
C PRO A 70 -0.84 23.07 -22.50
N VAL A 71 0.01 22.13 -22.10
CA VAL A 71 1.35 22.43 -21.63
C VAL A 71 2.00 23.18 -22.78
N ASN A 72 2.37 24.44 -22.54
CA ASN A 72 3.20 25.17 -23.49
C ASN A 72 4.40 24.28 -23.81
N ASP A 73 4.67 24.07 -25.09
CA ASP A 73 5.77 23.24 -25.62
C ASP A 73 7.17 23.63 -25.07
N SER A 74 7.27 24.71 -24.31
CA SER A 74 8.47 25.12 -23.59
C SER A 74 8.78 24.31 -22.33
N ASP A 75 7.80 23.73 -21.65
CA ASP A 75 8.01 23.16 -20.30
C ASP A 75 8.21 21.62 -20.30
N ILE A 76 7.88 20.94 -21.41
CA ILE A 76 8.11 19.49 -21.60
C ILE A 76 9.53 19.21 -22.13
N ASN A 77 10.14 20.19 -22.80
CA ASN A 77 11.50 20.05 -23.32
C ASN A 77 12.59 20.22 -22.25
N ASP A 78 12.23 20.68 -21.04
CA ASP A 78 13.12 20.84 -19.89
C ASP A 78 13.08 19.66 -18.90
N ILE A 79 12.34 18.59 -19.20
CA ILE A 79 12.53 17.31 -18.50
C ILE A 79 13.85 16.73 -19.00
N PRO A 80 14.90 16.62 -18.18
CA PRO A 80 16.10 15.94 -18.61
C PRO A 80 15.68 14.50 -18.93
N ARG A 81 15.77 14.11 -20.21
CA ARG A 81 15.90 12.70 -20.60
C ARG A 81 17.29 12.25 -20.15
N GLY A 82 17.48 12.29 -18.84
CA GLY A 82 18.71 11.97 -18.17
C GLY A 82 18.83 10.47 -18.23
N ARG A 83 19.76 10.02 -19.08
CA ARG A 83 20.45 8.75 -18.92
C ARG A 83 21.13 8.80 -17.54
N ALA A 84 20.37 8.52 -16.49
CA ALA A 84 20.85 8.60 -15.13
C ALA A 84 21.70 7.36 -14.88
N VAL A 85 22.98 7.48 -15.22
CA VAL A 85 24.02 6.59 -14.70
C VAL A 85 24.15 6.93 -13.22
N PHE A 86 23.38 6.25 -12.37
CA PHE A 86 23.48 6.42 -10.93
C PHE A 86 24.71 5.67 -10.40
N ASN A 87 25.83 6.40 -10.28
CA ASN A 87 26.87 6.11 -9.29
C ASN A 87 26.47 6.83 -7.99
N ALA A 88 25.53 6.24 -7.23
CA ALA A 88 25.30 6.61 -5.84
C ALA A 88 25.94 5.52 -4.96
N SER A 89 27.04 5.86 -4.30
CA SER A 89 27.77 4.95 -3.43
C SER A 89 26.95 4.61 -2.19
N TYR A 90 26.36 3.41 -2.18
CA TYR A 90 25.99 2.67 -0.98
C TYR A 90 27.27 2.36 -0.16
N LYS A 91 27.79 3.36 0.54
CA LYS A 91 28.83 3.19 1.56
C LYS A 91 28.23 3.66 2.87
N ASP A 92 27.70 2.69 3.63
CA ASP A 92 27.61 2.65 5.10
C ASP A 92 26.59 1.61 5.61
N SER A 93 26.00 0.79 4.72
CA SER A 93 25.36 -0.46 5.12
C SER A 93 26.42 -1.58 5.32
N PRO A 94 26.25 -2.50 6.29
CA PRO A 94 27.22 -3.56 6.55
C PRO A 94 27.55 -4.33 5.27
N GLN A 95 28.83 -4.29 4.86
CA GLN A 95 29.30 -4.91 3.63
C GLN A 95 29.16 -6.43 3.70
N PHE A 96 28.10 -6.97 3.10
CA PHE A 96 28.03 -8.39 2.79
C PHE A 96 28.70 -8.62 1.43
N LYS A 97 29.75 -9.44 1.39
CA LYS A 97 30.49 -9.77 0.16
C LYS A 97 29.62 -10.69 -0.71
N PRO A 98 29.17 -10.26 -1.91
CA PRO A 98 28.45 -11.13 -2.81
C PRO A 98 29.48 -11.97 -3.57
N SER A 99 29.70 -13.21 -3.14
CA SER A 99 30.37 -14.19 -4.00
C SER A 99 29.39 -14.67 -5.05
N GLU A 100 29.66 -14.30 -6.30
CA GLU A 100 29.32 -14.99 -7.54
C GLU A 100 27.84 -15.41 -7.73
N PHE A 101 27.07 -14.55 -8.39
CA PHE A 101 25.95 -15.03 -9.20
C PHE A 101 26.00 -14.41 -10.59
N MET A 102 26.23 -15.28 -11.58
CA MET A 102 26.07 -15.01 -13.00
C MET A 102 24.67 -14.45 -13.23
N THR A 103 24.56 -13.35 -13.96
CA THR A 103 23.31 -12.86 -14.53
C THR A 103 22.86 -13.80 -15.66
N PRO A 104 21.60 -14.28 -15.65
CA PRO A 104 20.95 -14.65 -16.89
C PRO A 104 19.77 -13.73 -17.14
N SER A 105 19.88 -12.94 -18.20
CA SER A 105 18.84 -12.17 -18.90
C SER A 105 17.78 -13.11 -19.53
N GLY A 106 17.11 -13.92 -18.70
CA GLY A 106 16.13 -14.93 -19.15
C GLY A 106 15.16 -15.43 -18.08
N ILE A 107 15.08 -14.78 -16.90
CA ILE A 107 14.31 -15.28 -15.75
C ILE A 107 12.83 -14.86 -15.78
N HIS A 108 12.35 -14.22 -16.84
CA HIS A 108 10.95 -13.75 -16.86
C HIS A 108 9.89 -14.86 -16.94
N ASN A 109 10.28 -16.13 -17.10
CA ASN A 109 9.35 -17.26 -17.28
C ASN A 109 9.67 -18.50 -16.42
N GLY A 110 10.37 -18.34 -15.30
CA GLY A 110 10.84 -19.49 -14.51
C GLY A 110 9.82 -20.09 -13.56
N ILE A 111 9.36 -19.36 -12.54
CA ILE A 111 8.85 -20.03 -11.33
C ILE A 111 7.37 -20.30 -11.33
N LEU A 112 6.54 -19.44 -11.93
CA LEU A 112 5.15 -19.82 -12.16
C LEU A 112 5.16 -21.11 -12.99
N ASN A 113 5.88 -21.13 -14.10
CA ASN A 113 6.07 -22.34 -14.90
C ASN A 113 6.72 -23.52 -14.14
N ASP A 114 7.72 -23.32 -13.28
CA ASP A 114 8.37 -24.39 -12.50
C ASP A 114 7.46 -24.91 -11.37
N PHE A 115 6.75 -24.01 -10.68
CA PHE A 115 5.67 -24.31 -9.74
C PHE A 115 4.52 -25.01 -10.43
N ASN A 116 4.35 -24.86 -11.75
CA ASN A 116 3.24 -25.40 -12.53
C ASN A 116 3.57 -26.70 -13.28
N ASN A 117 4.79 -26.92 -13.76
CA ASN A 117 5.12 -27.99 -14.74
C ASN A 117 5.61 -29.33 -14.18
N GLN A 118 5.50 -29.59 -12.87
CA GLN A 118 5.95 -30.85 -12.23
C GLN A 118 7.43 -31.24 -12.47
N LYS A 119 8.25 -30.42 -13.16
CA LYS A 119 9.72 -30.54 -13.22
C LYS A 119 10.40 -30.05 -11.94
N ALA A 120 9.76 -30.29 -10.81
CA ALA A 120 10.16 -29.81 -9.49
C ALA A 120 11.14 -30.76 -8.77
N ASP A 121 11.87 -31.62 -9.49
CA ASP A 121 12.99 -32.37 -8.88
C ASP A 121 14.19 -31.46 -8.55
N SER A 122 14.21 -30.21 -9.05
CA SER A 122 15.28 -29.23 -8.79
C SER A 122 14.89 -28.10 -7.81
N PHE A 123 13.64 -28.06 -7.37
CA PHE A 123 13.15 -27.09 -6.41
C PHE A 123 12.86 -27.81 -5.10
N GLU A 124 13.39 -27.34 -3.98
CA GLU A 124 12.89 -27.71 -2.65
C GLU A 124 11.50 -27.07 -2.36
N LEU A 125 10.60 -27.07 -3.37
CA LEU A 125 9.15 -27.11 -3.21
C LEU A 125 8.79 -28.49 -2.64
N GLY A 126 9.37 -28.83 -1.48
CA GLY A 126 9.45 -30.21 -1.01
C GLY A 126 8.09 -30.90 -0.99
N ASN A 127 8.02 -32.12 -1.52
CA ASN A 127 6.97 -33.17 -1.40
C ASN A 127 5.48 -32.77 -1.35
N SER A 128 5.08 -31.51 -1.54
CA SER A 128 3.70 -31.05 -1.40
C SER A 128 2.90 -31.58 -2.58
N ARG A 129 1.99 -32.50 -2.29
CA ARG A 129 1.19 -33.17 -3.33
C ARG A 129 0.12 -32.24 -3.91
N ARG A 130 -0.32 -31.25 -3.13
CA ARG A 130 -1.36 -30.28 -3.50
C ARG A 130 -0.79 -28.86 -3.52
N ARG A 131 -1.21 -28.11 -4.54
CA ARG A 131 -0.82 -26.72 -4.80
C ARG A 131 -1.92 -25.97 -5.56
N LEU A 132 -2.08 -24.70 -5.22
CA LEU A 132 -2.96 -23.74 -5.89
C LEU A 132 -2.14 -22.50 -6.23
N SER A 133 -2.22 -22.07 -7.49
CA SER A 133 -1.72 -20.79 -7.98
C SER A 133 -2.87 -20.06 -8.68
N VAL A 134 -3.20 -18.86 -8.22
CA VAL A 134 -4.08 -17.93 -8.92
C VAL A 134 -3.33 -16.63 -9.09
N THR A 135 -3.28 -16.10 -10.31
CA THR A 135 -2.58 -14.85 -10.61
C THR A 135 -3.38 -13.99 -11.57
N GLY A 136 -3.41 -12.68 -11.36
CA GLY A 136 -3.99 -11.76 -12.31
C GLY A 136 -3.18 -11.63 -13.60
N MET A 137 -3.88 -11.42 -14.71
CA MET A 137 -3.28 -11.24 -16.03
C MET A 137 -3.36 -9.79 -16.47
N LEU A 138 -2.35 -9.33 -17.22
CA LEU A 138 -2.33 -7.99 -17.79
C LEU A 138 -3.57 -7.76 -18.67
N SER A 139 -4.28 -6.67 -18.43
CA SER A 139 -5.43 -6.28 -19.25
C SER A 139 -4.94 -5.83 -20.63
N GLN A 140 -5.34 -6.57 -21.68
CA GLN A 140 -4.97 -6.25 -23.08
C GLN A 140 -6.10 -5.58 -23.86
N ARG A 141 -7.23 -5.26 -23.21
CA ARG A 141 -8.40 -4.65 -23.82
C ARG A 141 -9.08 -3.69 -22.86
N ALA A 142 -9.96 -2.85 -23.41
CA ALA A 142 -10.92 -2.11 -22.61
C ALA A 142 -11.81 -3.09 -21.83
N GLN A 143 -12.07 -2.74 -20.58
CA GLN A 143 -12.88 -3.53 -19.64
C GLN A 143 -14.14 -2.75 -19.30
N GLU A 144 -15.24 -3.47 -19.09
CA GLU A 144 -16.47 -2.91 -18.57
C GLU A 144 -16.32 -2.52 -17.09
N THR A 145 -17.23 -1.67 -16.63
CA THR A 145 -17.29 -1.28 -15.21
C THR A 145 -17.61 -2.49 -14.35
N PHE A 146 -16.86 -2.68 -13.26
CA PHE A 146 -16.96 -3.82 -12.35
C PHE A 146 -16.64 -5.19 -12.99
N GLU A 147 -16.02 -5.20 -14.17
CA GLU A 147 -15.58 -6.43 -14.84
C GLU A 147 -14.52 -7.15 -13.99
N SER A 148 -14.55 -8.49 -13.98
CA SER A 148 -13.47 -9.30 -13.38
C SER A 148 -12.16 -9.05 -14.11
N LYS A 149 -11.06 -8.93 -13.37
CA LYS A 149 -9.72 -9.10 -13.94
C LYS A 149 -9.57 -10.52 -14.49
N ALA A 150 -8.93 -10.64 -15.65
CA ALA A 150 -8.59 -11.94 -16.21
C ALA A 150 -7.55 -12.63 -15.30
N GLU A 151 -7.68 -13.94 -15.11
CA GLU A 151 -6.87 -14.71 -14.18
C GLU A 151 -6.33 -15.98 -14.83
N GLU A 152 -5.14 -16.36 -14.38
CA GLU A 152 -4.52 -17.65 -14.67
C GLU A 152 -4.58 -18.49 -13.39
N VAL A 153 -5.26 -19.64 -13.48
CA VAL A 153 -5.40 -20.60 -12.37
C VAL A 153 -4.65 -21.88 -12.75
N ILE A 154 -3.64 -22.23 -11.96
CA ILE A 154 -2.82 -23.42 -12.19
C ILE A 154 -2.63 -24.21 -10.89
N GLY A 155 -2.73 -25.54 -11.01
CA GLY A 155 -2.57 -26.48 -9.90
C GLY A 155 -3.16 -27.83 -10.25
N ASN A 156 -2.78 -28.88 -9.52
CA ASN A 156 -3.36 -30.21 -9.69
C ASN A 156 -4.82 -30.29 -9.15
N ASP A 157 -5.33 -29.20 -8.61
CA ASP A 157 -6.56 -29.11 -7.82
C ASP A 157 -7.49 -27.99 -8.36
N SER A 158 -7.42 -27.77 -9.67
CA SER A 158 -8.25 -26.82 -10.42
C SER A 158 -9.70 -27.34 -10.53
N GLY A 159 -10.46 -27.15 -9.46
CA GLY A 159 -11.89 -27.48 -9.36
C GLY A 159 -12.31 -27.82 -7.94
N ASN A 160 -12.98 -26.88 -7.25
CA ASN A 160 -13.66 -27.06 -5.96
C ASN A 160 -12.87 -27.88 -4.92
N SER A 161 -11.60 -27.52 -4.74
CA SER A 161 -10.64 -28.31 -3.98
C SER A 161 -10.49 -27.90 -2.52
N GLU A 162 -9.96 -28.80 -1.69
CA GLU A 162 -9.70 -28.56 -0.26
C GLU A 162 -8.77 -27.36 -0.03
N LEU A 163 -7.80 -27.11 -0.92
CA LEU A 163 -6.92 -25.94 -0.81
C LEU A 163 -7.64 -24.61 -1.12
N GLN A 164 -8.61 -24.65 -2.04
CA GLN A 164 -9.43 -23.50 -2.40
C GLN A 164 -10.51 -23.23 -1.34
N ARG A 165 -10.87 -24.23 -0.52
CA ARG A 165 -11.77 -24.05 0.61
C ARG A 165 -11.21 -22.99 1.57
N GLY A 166 -12.06 -22.06 1.99
CA GLY A 166 -11.65 -20.95 2.84
C GLY A 166 -10.89 -19.84 2.13
N ILE A 167 -10.74 -19.88 0.80
CA ILE A 167 -10.20 -18.77 0.01
C ILE A 167 -11.32 -18.15 -0.83
N GLY A 168 -11.46 -16.84 -0.71
CA GLY A 168 -12.26 -16.03 -1.61
C GLY A 168 -11.44 -14.88 -2.13
N TYR A 169 -11.60 -14.52 -3.40
CA TYR A 169 -10.90 -13.36 -3.95
C TYR A 169 -11.68 -12.72 -5.09
N VAL A 170 -11.51 -11.43 -5.27
CA VAL A 170 -12.03 -10.67 -6.40
C VAL A 170 -11.03 -9.58 -6.77
N CYS A 171 -10.98 -9.23 -8.05
CA CYS A 171 -10.26 -8.08 -8.57
C CYS A 171 -11.15 -7.47 -9.66
N ARG A 172 -11.70 -6.28 -9.40
CA ARG A 172 -12.80 -5.67 -10.17
C ARG A 172 -12.36 -4.34 -10.76
N LYS A 173 -12.68 -4.12 -12.03
CA LYS A 173 -12.43 -2.85 -12.71
C LYS A 173 -13.29 -1.74 -12.10
N GLY A 174 -12.67 -0.63 -11.71
CA GLY A 174 -13.27 0.62 -11.27
C GLY A 174 -13.96 1.41 -12.39
N LEU A 175 -14.64 2.49 -12.02
CA LEU A 175 -15.23 3.46 -12.95
C LEU A 175 -14.19 4.54 -13.31
N LYS A 176 -13.22 4.12 -14.13
CA LYS A 176 -12.08 4.93 -14.62
C LYS A 176 -11.93 4.68 -16.12
N PRO A 177 -12.47 5.53 -17.02
CA PRO A 177 -12.53 5.25 -18.46
C PRO A 177 -11.17 5.32 -19.16
N GLU A 178 -10.25 6.11 -18.64
CA GLU A 178 -8.91 6.37 -19.19
C GLU A 178 -7.86 5.31 -18.83
N SER A 179 -8.11 4.45 -17.84
CA SER A 179 -7.19 3.38 -17.45
C SER A 179 -7.87 2.01 -17.43
N PRO A 180 -7.18 0.92 -17.81
CA PRO A 180 -7.64 -0.44 -17.54
C PRO A 180 -7.62 -0.71 -16.03
N ASN A 181 -8.00 -1.91 -15.60
CA ASN A 181 -7.85 -2.29 -14.20
C ASN A 181 -6.35 -2.34 -13.86
N GLN A 182 -5.92 -1.49 -12.93
CA GLN A 182 -4.54 -1.33 -12.51
C GLN A 182 -4.19 -2.16 -11.27
N ASP A 183 -5.17 -2.67 -10.54
CA ASP A 183 -4.96 -3.64 -9.47
C ASP A 183 -4.48 -4.98 -10.04
N ASP A 184 -3.55 -5.64 -9.37
CA ASP A 184 -3.13 -7.01 -9.65
C ASP A 184 -2.92 -7.80 -8.35
N PHE A 185 -2.82 -9.12 -8.47
CA PHE A 185 -2.72 -10.00 -7.31
C PHE A 185 -2.13 -11.38 -7.65
N PHE A 186 -1.66 -12.05 -6.59
CA PHE A 186 -1.43 -13.50 -6.62
C PHE A 186 -1.91 -14.18 -5.33
N ILE A 187 -2.19 -15.47 -5.47
CA ILE A 187 -2.50 -16.42 -4.40
C ILE A 187 -1.72 -17.69 -4.70
N LEU A 188 -0.68 -17.98 -3.91
CA LEU A 188 0.06 -19.23 -3.96
C LEU A 188 -0.15 -19.98 -2.66
N LYS A 189 -0.73 -21.17 -2.71
CA LYS A 189 -1.00 -21.98 -1.51
C LYS A 189 -0.58 -23.42 -1.71
N THR A 190 0.04 -23.97 -0.67
CA THR A 190 0.32 -25.39 -0.52
C THR A 190 -0.28 -25.88 0.79
N GLU A 191 -0.10 -27.16 1.11
CA GLU A 191 -0.50 -27.72 2.40
C GLU A 191 0.32 -27.14 3.58
N ASN A 192 1.52 -26.62 3.31
CA ASN A 192 2.50 -26.26 4.35
C ASN A 192 2.74 -24.75 4.50
N TRP A 193 2.33 -23.95 3.52
CA TRP A 193 2.54 -22.51 3.50
C TRP A 193 1.61 -21.84 2.48
N GLY A 194 1.35 -20.55 2.68
CA GLY A 194 0.67 -19.67 1.73
C GLY A 194 1.46 -18.38 1.51
N LEU A 195 1.46 -17.88 0.28
CA LEU A 195 2.04 -16.61 -0.12
C LEU A 195 0.98 -15.85 -0.93
N PHE A 196 0.56 -14.70 -0.42
CA PHE A 196 -0.54 -13.91 -0.96
C PHE A 196 -0.07 -12.49 -1.22
N GLY A 197 -0.53 -11.88 -2.31
CA GLY A 197 -0.10 -10.54 -2.71
C GLY A 197 -1.21 -9.74 -3.39
N VAL A 198 -1.34 -8.46 -3.01
CA VAL A 198 -2.20 -7.46 -3.67
C VAL A 198 -1.36 -6.25 -4.03
N PHE A 199 -1.57 -5.74 -5.25
CA PHE A 199 -0.79 -4.69 -5.90
C PHE A 199 -1.74 -3.69 -6.56
N ASP A 200 -2.07 -2.61 -5.87
CA ASP A 200 -2.80 -1.50 -6.47
C ASP A 200 -1.84 -0.64 -7.29
N GLY A 201 -2.08 -0.55 -8.60
CA GLY A 201 -1.26 0.17 -9.56
C GLY A 201 -1.79 1.56 -9.85
N HIS A 202 -0.91 2.54 -10.00
CA HIS A 202 -1.30 3.92 -10.26
C HIS A 202 -0.38 4.61 -11.27
N GLY A 203 -0.82 5.78 -11.73
CA GLY A 203 -0.18 6.50 -12.81
C GLY A 203 -0.49 5.91 -14.19
N PRO A 204 0.04 6.52 -15.27
CA PRO A 204 -0.32 6.16 -16.65
C PRO A 204 -0.08 4.68 -17.01
N PHE A 205 0.97 4.08 -16.43
CA PHE A 205 1.37 2.69 -16.67
C PHE A 205 1.22 1.81 -15.41
N GLY A 206 0.37 2.20 -14.46
CA GLY A 206 0.23 1.46 -13.20
C GLY A 206 -0.16 0.00 -13.38
N HIS A 207 -0.93 -0.33 -14.43
CA HIS A 207 -1.31 -1.71 -14.76
C HIS A 207 -0.14 -2.55 -15.29
N ASP A 208 0.81 -1.94 -16.00
CA ASP A 208 2.05 -2.61 -16.42
C ASP A 208 2.97 -2.83 -15.22
N VAL A 209 3.12 -1.80 -14.37
CA VAL A 209 3.95 -1.85 -13.17
C VAL A 209 3.44 -2.90 -12.18
N SER A 210 2.15 -2.86 -11.82
CA SER A 210 1.56 -3.83 -10.89
C SER A 210 1.64 -5.26 -11.43
N ASN A 211 1.37 -5.47 -12.72
CA ASN A 211 1.49 -6.80 -13.33
C ASN A 211 2.93 -7.32 -13.39
N PHE A 212 3.90 -6.45 -13.71
CA PHE A 212 5.32 -6.81 -13.70
C PHE A 212 5.76 -7.26 -12.30
N ILE A 213 5.43 -6.45 -11.29
CA ILE A 213 5.81 -6.72 -9.90
C ILE A 213 5.13 -7.97 -9.36
N GLN A 214 3.83 -8.16 -9.60
CA GLN A 214 3.13 -9.35 -9.10
C GLN A 214 3.71 -10.64 -9.69
N LYS A 215 4.12 -10.63 -10.96
CA LYS A 215 4.75 -11.79 -11.62
C LYS A 215 6.15 -12.11 -11.07
N ASP A 216 6.94 -11.09 -10.75
CA ASP A 216 8.33 -11.29 -10.30
C ASP A 216 8.47 -11.47 -8.78
N MET A 217 7.53 -10.96 -7.98
CA MET A 217 7.63 -10.99 -6.52
C MET A 217 7.69 -12.41 -5.92
N PRO A 218 6.80 -13.36 -6.28
CA PRO A 218 6.89 -14.73 -5.78
C PRO A 218 8.22 -15.39 -6.12
N ALA A 219 8.78 -15.01 -7.29
CA ALA A 219 10.01 -15.55 -7.78
C ALA A 219 11.21 -15.18 -6.92
N LEU A 220 11.29 -13.90 -6.56
CA LEU A 220 12.31 -13.35 -5.71
C LEU A 220 12.28 -13.94 -4.30
N ILE A 221 11.09 -14.22 -3.78
CA ILE A 221 10.91 -14.79 -2.45
C ILE A 221 11.24 -16.29 -2.44
N LEU A 222 10.58 -17.08 -3.27
CA LEU A 222 10.61 -18.55 -3.15
C LEU A 222 11.90 -19.20 -3.68
N LYS A 223 12.70 -18.49 -4.51
CA LYS A 223 14.04 -18.96 -4.91
C LYS A 223 15.13 -18.70 -3.88
N ASP A 224 14.91 -17.79 -2.94
CA ASP A 224 15.90 -17.53 -1.91
C ASP A 224 15.92 -18.70 -0.91
N LYS A 225 17.05 -19.39 -0.77
CA LYS A 225 17.17 -20.55 0.14
C LYS A 225 16.85 -20.20 1.60
N GLN A 226 16.87 -18.91 1.96
CA GLN A 226 16.59 -18.42 3.29
C GLN A 226 15.12 -18.08 3.52
N TRP A 227 14.21 -18.22 2.54
CA TRP A 227 12.82 -17.77 2.67
C TRP A 227 12.06 -18.41 3.85
N LYS A 228 12.47 -19.59 4.31
CA LYS A 228 11.92 -20.23 5.53
C LYS A 228 12.67 -19.87 6.82
N THR A 229 13.97 -19.61 6.74
CA THR A 229 14.83 -19.43 7.92
C THR A 229 14.99 -17.96 8.31
N HIS A 230 15.05 -17.07 7.32
CA HIS A 230 15.15 -15.61 7.46
C HIS A 230 14.10 -14.91 6.57
N PRO A 231 12.81 -15.23 6.72
CA PRO A 231 11.74 -14.73 5.84
C PRO A 231 11.66 -13.20 5.80
N GLN A 232 11.93 -12.49 6.91
CA GLN A 232 11.90 -11.03 6.93
C GLN A 232 12.97 -10.41 6.04
N ASP A 233 14.20 -10.93 6.10
CA ASP A 233 15.32 -10.45 5.28
C ASP A 233 15.05 -10.73 3.79
N VAL A 234 14.52 -11.91 3.49
CA VAL A 234 14.13 -12.28 2.11
C VAL A 234 13.02 -11.38 1.58
N LEU A 235 11.97 -11.11 2.38
CA LEU A 235 10.89 -10.20 1.99
C LEU A 235 11.41 -8.78 1.76
N HIS A 236 12.25 -8.27 2.66
CA HIS A 236 12.89 -6.97 2.49
C HIS A 236 13.68 -6.92 1.17
N TYR A 237 14.55 -7.90 0.95
CA TYR A 237 15.35 -7.98 -0.27
C TYR A 237 14.49 -8.13 -1.53
N ALA A 238 13.40 -8.90 -1.48
CA ALA A 238 12.51 -9.11 -2.61
C ALA A 238 11.87 -7.79 -3.08
N PHE A 239 11.42 -6.92 -2.18
CA PHE A 239 10.85 -5.61 -2.55
C PHE A 239 11.88 -4.72 -3.24
N ILE A 240 13.08 -4.62 -2.67
CA ILE A 240 14.17 -3.84 -3.26
C ILE A 240 14.58 -4.39 -4.63
N LYS A 241 14.70 -5.73 -4.73
CA LYS A 241 15.13 -6.37 -5.96
C LYS A 241 14.06 -6.31 -7.05
N ALA A 242 12.77 -6.41 -6.70
CA ALA A 242 11.65 -6.24 -7.62
C ALA A 242 11.67 -4.83 -8.22
N ASN A 243 11.87 -3.81 -7.39
CA ASN A 243 11.97 -2.43 -7.84
C ASN A 243 13.19 -2.18 -8.75
N GLN A 244 14.34 -2.80 -8.45
CA GLN A 244 15.51 -2.73 -9.32
C GLN A 244 15.25 -3.39 -10.68
N ARG A 245 14.66 -4.59 -10.69
CA ARG A 245 14.32 -5.31 -11.92
C ARG A 245 13.31 -4.58 -12.79
N LEU A 246 12.34 -3.89 -12.16
CA LEU A 246 11.41 -3.01 -12.87
C LEU A 246 12.16 -1.90 -13.61
N GLN A 247 13.08 -1.21 -12.93
CA GLN A 247 13.88 -0.15 -13.54
C GLN A 247 14.77 -0.68 -14.66
N GLU A 248 15.45 -1.80 -14.45
CA GLU A 248 16.26 -2.48 -15.48
C GLU A 248 15.39 -2.83 -16.70
N HIS A 249 14.22 -3.43 -16.48
CA HIS A 249 13.29 -3.77 -17.55
C HIS A 249 12.82 -2.55 -18.35
N VAL A 250 12.41 -1.48 -17.66
CA VAL A 250 11.97 -0.22 -18.31
C VAL A 250 13.09 0.38 -19.15
N LEU A 251 14.34 0.38 -18.65
CA LEU A 251 15.50 0.89 -19.37
C LEU A 251 15.86 0.03 -20.60
N GLU A 252 15.70 -1.29 -20.50
CA GLU A 252 16.05 -2.23 -21.57
C GLU A 252 14.99 -2.29 -22.68
N THR A 253 13.70 -2.31 -22.31
CA THR A 253 12.61 -2.54 -23.27
C THR A 253 11.98 -1.24 -23.76
N ASN A 254 12.01 -0.18 -22.96
CA ASN A 254 11.36 1.10 -23.22
C ASN A 254 9.87 0.94 -23.62
N GLN A 255 9.19 -0.08 -23.07
CA GLN A 255 7.79 -0.37 -23.36
C GLN A 255 6.82 0.50 -22.56
N PHE A 256 7.18 0.87 -21.32
CA PHE A 256 6.39 1.72 -20.43
C PHE A 256 7.32 2.53 -19.50
N ASP A 257 6.77 3.50 -18.78
CA ASP A 257 7.51 4.36 -17.85
C ASP A 257 7.11 4.13 -16.37
N CYS A 258 8.11 4.12 -15.48
CA CYS A 258 7.92 3.99 -14.03
C CYS A 258 8.40 5.22 -13.24
N SER A 259 8.51 6.39 -13.88
CA SER A 259 8.88 7.65 -13.22
C SER A 259 7.72 8.26 -12.46
N LEU A 260 6.52 8.19 -13.03
CA LEU A 260 5.23 8.64 -12.48
C LEU A 260 4.17 7.53 -12.47
N SER A 261 4.61 6.29 -12.66
CA SER A 261 3.77 5.10 -12.49
C SER A 261 4.40 4.21 -11.43
N GLY A 262 3.56 3.62 -10.59
CA GLY A 262 3.99 2.80 -9.48
C GLY A 262 2.90 1.83 -9.07
N THR A 263 3.20 1.10 -8.00
CA THR A 263 2.23 0.23 -7.35
C THR A 263 2.50 0.13 -5.86
N THR A 264 1.43 0.00 -5.09
CA THR A 264 1.50 -0.57 -3.74
C THR A 264 1.96 -2.03 -3.83
N ALA A 265 2.36 -2.61 -2.71
CA ALA A 265 2.52 -4.05 -2.62
C ALA A 265 2.24 -4.48 -1.19
N THR A 266 1.27 -5.35 -0.98
CA THR A 266 1.01 -5.99 0.32
C THR A 266 1.15 -7.49 0.17
N VAL A 267 2.21 -8.05 0.77
CA VAL A 267 2.57 -9.46 0.65
C VAL A 267 2.47 -10.14 2.02
N ILE A 268 1.72 -11.24 2.09
CA ILE A 268 1.52 -12.05 3.28
C ILE A 268 2.15 -13.44 3.07
N LEU A 269 3.13 -13.77 3.89
CA LEU A 269 3.66 -15.12 4.03
C LEU A 269 3.04 -15.79 5.26
N HIS A 270 2.22 -16.81 5.01
CA HIS A 270 1.60 -17.64 6.03
C HIS A 270 2.35 -18.97 6.18
N LEU A 271 2.81 -19.27 7.39
CA LEU A 271 3.49 -20.49 7.78
C LEU A 271 2.66 -21.23 8.84
N PRO A 272 1.63 -22.03 8.43
CA PRO A 272 0.71 -22.71 9.34
C PRO A 272 1.41 -23.60 10.38
N LEU A 273 2.46 -24.34 9.98
CA LEU A 273 3.19 -25.24 10.89
C LEU A 273 3.90 -24.49 12.03
N GLU A 274 4.19 -23.22 11.83
CA GLU A 274 4.82 -22.33 12.81
C GLU A 274 3.79 -21.41 13.50
N ASN A 275 2.51 -21.52 13.12
CA ASN A 275 1.45 -20.59 13.50
C ASN A 275 1.88 -19.14 13.29
N ARG A 276 2.54 -18.83 12.17
CA ARG A 276 3.19 -17.53 11.96
C ARG A 276 2.73 -16.88 10.66
N ILE A 277 2.48 -15.58 10.73
CA ILE A 277 2.22 -14.71 9.58
C ILE A 277 3.31 -13.65 9.54
N ILE A 278 3.80 -13.36 8.35
CA ILE A 278 4.72 -12.27 8.10
C ILE A 278 4.12 -11.41 7.01
N ALA A 279 3.89 -10.14 7.34
CA ALA A 279 3.37 -9.14 6.42
C ALA A 279 4.51 -8.21 6.02
N ALA A 280 4.69 -7.99 4.72
CA ALA A 280 5.60 -7.00 4.16
C ALA A 280 4.82 -6.10 3.22
N HIS A 281 4.91 -4.78 3.38
CA HIS A 281 4.15 -3.88 2.51
C HIS A 281 4.79 -2.52 2.23
N VAL A 282 4.40 -1.93 1.10
CA VAL A 282 4.54 -0.51 0.75
C VAL A 282 3.20 0.02 0.23
N GLY A 283 2.96 1.31 0.42
CA GLY A 283 1.71 1.96 0.01
C GLY A 283 0.60 1.84 1.06
N ASP A 284 -0.65 1.85 0.61
CA ASP A 284 -1.87 1.87 1.42
C ASP A 284 -2.93 0.84 1.00
N SER A 285 -2.55 -0.16 0.20
CA SER A 285 -3.15 -1.48 0.33
C SER A 285 -2.91 -2.00 1.76
N ARG A 286 -3.92 -2.68 2.34
CA ARG A 286 -3.90 -3.10 3.75
C ARG A 286 -4.27 -4.56 3.93
N SER A 287 -3.63 -5.18 4.93
CA SER A 287 -4.01 -6.50 5.43
C SER A 287 -4.49 -6.44 6.88
N VAL A 288 -5.55 -7.19 7.16
CA VAL A 288 -6.25 -7.21 8.45
C VAL A 288 -6.49 -8.65 8.88
N LEU A 289 -6.21 -8.97 10.14
CA LEU A 289 -6.54 -10.23 10.77
C LEU A 289 -7.86 -10.11 11.53
N ALA A 290 -8.81 -10.98 11.24
CA ALA A 290 -10.02 -11.15 12.02
C ALA A 290 -9.76 -12.11 13.19
N ARG A 291 -9.90 -11.61 14.41
CA ARG A 291 -9.66 -12.37 15.64
C ARG A 291 -10.90 -12.39 16.50
N TRP A 292 -11.33 -13.56 16.98
CA TRP A 292 -12.40 -13.65 17.96
C TRP A 292 -11.99 -12.92 19.23
N SER A 293 -12.85 -11.98 19.65
CA SER A 293 -12.75 -11.34 20.96
C SER A 293 -12.66 -12.38 22.05
N ARG A 294 -12.18 -11.98 23.24
CA ARG A 294 -12.09 -12.88 24.40
C ARG A 294 -13.42 -13.56 24.76
N SER A 295 -14.55 -12.93 24.42
CA SER A 295 -15.89 -13.47 24.66
C SER A 295 -16.31 -14.57 23.67
N GLY A 296 -15.61 -14.67 22.52
CA GLY A 296 -15.97 -15.55 21.41
C GLY A 296 -17.24 -15.13 20.66
N ARG A 297 -17.74 -13.90 20.87
CA ARG A 297 -19.03 -13.44 20.30
C ARG A 297 -18.89 -12.54 19.09
N VAL A 298 -17.81 -11.78 19.03
CA VAL A 298 -17.53 -10.82 17.94
C VAL A 298 -16.11 -11.02 17.45
N LEU A 299 -15.90 -10.80 16.15
CA LEU A 299 -14.58 -10.71 15.55
C LEU A 299 -14.09 -9.26 15.65
N GLU A 300 -12.85 -9.10 16.07
CA GLU A 300 -12.15 -7.83 16.16
C GLU A 300 -11.12 -7.77 15.01
N ALA A 301 -11.06 -6.63 14.34
CA ALA A 301 -10.05 -6.35 13.33
C ALA A 301 -8.70 -6.01 13.99
N VAL A 302 -7.65 -6.70 13.56
CA VAL A 302 -6.27 -6.44 13.94
C VAL A 302 -5.47 -6.14 12.68
N ASP A 303 -5.13 -4.87 12.46
CA ASP A 303 -4.35 -4.45 11.29
C ASP A 303 -2.96 -5.12 11.31
N LEU A 304 -2.65 -5.87 10.26
CA LEU A 304 -1.33 -6.50 10.06
C LEU A 304 -0.33 -5.52 9.41
N THR A 305 -0.86 -4.55 8.68
CA THR A 305 -0.12 -3.49 8.00
C THR A 305 -0.74 -2.13 8.31
N ASN A 306 0.06 -1.07 8.26
CA ASN A 306 -0.39 0.31 8.46
C ASN A 306 -0.08 1.14 7.22
N ASP A 307 -1.04 1.91 6.73
CA ASP A 307 -0.88 2.70 5.51
C ASP A 307 0.30 3.69 5.61
N HIS A 308 1.10 3.76 4.55
CA HIS A 308 2.21 4.70 4.44
C HIS A 308 1.75 6.12 4.05
N LYS A 309 0.89 6.73 4.87
CA LYS A 309 0.34 8.06 4.60
C LYS A 309 1.43 9.16 4.72
N PRO A 310 1.52 10.11 3.78
CA PRO A 310 2.57 11.15 3.76
C PRO A 310 2.64 12.02 5.02
N ASN A 311 1.54 12.17 5.75
CA ASN A 311 1.46 12.97 6.97
C ASN A 311 1.77 12.19 8.26
N SER A 312 2.01 10.88 8.18
CA SER A 312 2.49 10.10 9.31
C SER A 312 3.87 10.60 9.76
N GLU A 313 4.13 10.63 11.07
CA GLU A 313 5.28 11.32 11.65
C GLU A 313 6.63 10.85 11.08
N SER A 314 6.85 9.53 10.98
CA SER A 314 8.08 8.95 10.39
C SER A 314 8.21 9.27 8.90
N GLU A 315 7.12 9.09 8.16
CA GLU A 315 7.08 9.27 6.71
C GLU A 315 7.31 10.73 6.33
N LYS A 316 6.59 11.65 7.00
CA LYS A 316 6.73 13.10 6.82
C LYS A 316 8.15 13.56 7.12
N ARG A 317 8.76 13.04 8.18
CA ARG A 317 10.16 13.36 8.53
C ARG A 317 11.11 12.91 7.44
N ARG A 318 10.96 11.69 6.91
CA ARG A 318 11.76 11.19 5.78
C ARG A 318 11.58 12.06 4.54
N ILE A 319 10.34 12.38 4.17
CA ILE A 319 10.01 13.21 3.00
C ILE A 319 10.67 14.59 3.09
N ILE A 320 10.54 15.26 4.25
CA ILE A 320 11.14 16.58 4.46
C ILE A 320 12.67 16.50 4.45
N ALA A 321 13.26 15.48 5.07
CA ALA A 321 14.70 15.28 5.09
C ALA A 321 15.29 15.02 3.68
N ALA A 322 14.54 14.36 2.81
CA ALA A 322 14.89 14.15 1.41
C ALA A 322 14.71 15.41 0.53
N GLY A 323 14.15 16.50 1.06
CA GLY A 323 13.87 17.73 0.31
C GLY A 323 12.50 17.75 -0.37
N GLY A 324 11.63 16.79 -0.07
CA GLY A 324 10.23 16.77 -0.50
C GLY A 324 9.32 17.67 0.34
N GLN A 325 8.05 17.70 -0.03
CA GLN A 325 6.98 18.44 0.64
C GLN A 325 5.75 17.56 0.83
N VAL A 326 5.11 17.72 2.00
CA VAL A 326 3.83 17.09 2.32
C VAL A 326 2.77 18.18 2.37
N LYS A 327 1.81 18.14 1.44
CA LYS A 327 0.70 19.11 1.38
C LYS A 327 -0.59 18.43 0.93
N ARG A 328 -1.71 19.06 1.26
CA ARG A 328 -3.01 18.77 0.63
C ARG A 328 -3.20 19.70 -0.54
N ILE A 329 -3.83 19.22 -1.59
CA ILE A 329 -4.34 20.08 -2.66
C ILE A 329 -5.68 20.65 -2.16
N GLU A 330 -6.01 21.88 -2.52
CA GLU A 330 -7.28 22.48 -2.14
C GLU A 330 -8.46 21.63 -2.68
N GLY A 331 -9.39 21.28 -1.80
CA GLY A 331 -10.51 20.40 -2.13
C GLY A 331 -10.20 18.89 -2.12
N ASP A 332 -8.95 18.51 -1.85
CA ASP A 332 -8.52 17.12 -1.74
C ASP A 332 -8.43 16.67 -0.27
N ILE A 333 -8.75 15.41 -0.01
CA ILE A 333 -8.78 14.82 1.34
C ILE A 333 -7.38 14.36 1.76
N PRO A 334 -6.67 13.48 1.00
CA PRO A 334 -5.36 12.97 1.37
C PRO A 334 -4.24 14.01 1.32
N TYR A 335 -3.28 13.86 2.23
CA TYR A 335 -1.97 14.47 2.08
C TYR A 335 -1.18 13.76 0.98
N ARG A 336 -0.40 14.52 0.21
CA ARG A 336 0.39 14.02 -0.90
C ARG A 336 1.86 14.41 -0.79
N VAL A 337 2.72 13.60 -1.41
CA VAL A 337 4.16 13.86 -1.56
C VAL A 337 4.42 14.63 -2.84
N PHE A 338 5.17 15.71 -2.73
CA PHE A 338 5.61 16.54 -3.86
C PHE A 338 7.09 16.83 -3.78
N ILE A 339 7.70 17.03 -4.95
CA ILE A 339 9.00 17.66 -5.04
C ILE A 339 8.84 19.15 -4.69
N LYS A 340 9.78 19.69 -3.91
CA LYS A 340 9.72 21.07 -3.45
C LYS A 340 9.58 22.05 -4.61
N GLY A 341 8.55 22.91 -4.53
CA GLY A 341 8.24 23.91 -5.56
C GLY A 341 7.55 23.35 -6.80
N LYS A 342 7.19 22.05 -6.82
CA LYS A 342 6.52 21.40 -7.94
C LYS A 342 5.15 20.84 -7.52
N MET A 343 4.32 20.51 -8.50
CA MET A 343 3.02 19.86 -8.31
C MET A 343 3.04 18.36 -8.63
N TYR A 344 4.23 17.77 -8.78
CA TYR A 344 4.44 16.33 -9.00
C TYR A 344 5.41 15.73 -7.95
N PRO A 345 5.39 14.42 -7.71
CA PRO A 345 4.48 13.43 -8.31
C PRO A 345 3.03 13.55 -7.82
N GLY A 346 2.78 14.16 -6.66
CA GLY A 346 1.42 14.29 -6.12
C GLY A 346 0.86 12.97 -5.60
N LEU A 347 1.73 12.10 -5.07
CA LEU A 347 1.36 10.75 -4.65
C LEU A 347 0.70 10.76 -3.26
N ALA A 348 -0.44 10.08 -3.10
CA ALA A 348 -1.21 10.02 -1.84
C ALA A 348 -0.61 9.06 -0.79
N MET A 349 0.43 8.32 -1.17
CA MET A 349 1.22 7.44 -0.33
C MET A 349 2.70 7.85 -0.37
N SER A 350 3.47 7.39 0.62
CA SER A 350 4.87 7.80 0.81
C SER A 350 5.89 6.68 0.54
N ARG A 351 5.41 5.47 0.24
CA ARG A 351 6.21 4.32 -0.19
C ARG A 351 5.48 3.63 -1.33
N ALA A 352 6.23 3.21 -2.35
CA ALA A 352 5.71 2.54 -3.53
C ALA A 352 6.86 1.84 -4.27
N ILE A 353 6.55 0.81 -5.05
CA ILE A 353 7.47 0.27 -6.06
C ILE A 353 7.19 1.00 -7.38
N GLY A 354 8.23 1.39 -8.11
CA GLY A 354 8.12 2.39 -9.18
C GLY A 354 8.21 3.82 -8.62
N ASP A 355 7.47 4.77 -9.22
CA ASP A 355 7.49 6.20 -8.88
C ASP A 355 8.90 6.79 -8.73
N THR A 356 9.81 6.40 -9.62
CA THR A 356 11.24 6.67 -9.46
C THR A 356 11.57 8.17 -9.40
N LEU A 357 10.74 9.03 -10.03
CA LEU A 357 10.89 10.48 -9.92
C LEU A 357 10.65 10.98 -8.48
N GLY A 358 9.79 10.29 -7.74
CA GLY A 358 9.43 10.56 -6.35
C GLY A 358 10.55 10.28 -5.34
N TYR A 359 11.61 9.57 -5.72
CA TYR A 359 12.71 9.22 -4.81
C TYR A 359 13.44 10.45 -4.29
N GLN A 360 13.58 11.48 -5.13
CA GLN A 360 14.15 12.78 -4.73
C GLN A 360 13.27 13.55 -3.73
N ALA A 361 12.02 13.10 -3.51
CA ALA A 361 11.10 13.65 -2.52
C ALA A 361 10.88 12.69 -1.33
N GLY A 362 11.65 11.59 -1.24
CA GLY A 362 11.57 10.64 -0.15
C GLY A 362 10.48 9.58 -0.27
N ILE A 363 9.96 9.34 -1.48
CA ILE A 363 9.22 8.09 -1.80
C ILE A 363 10.24 6.96 -1.89
N ILE A 364 9.93 5.82 -1.30
CA ILE A 364 10.89 4.72 -1.17
C ILE A 364 10.22 3.35 -1.38
N PRO A 365 10.92 2.34 -1.95
CA PRO A 365 10.40 0.98 -2.12
C PRO A 365 10.63 0.05 -0.90
N GLU A 366 11.34 0.50 0.13
CA GLU A 366 11.63 -0.30 1.33
C GLU A 366 10.33 -0.62 2.11
N PRO A 367 10.02 -1.92 2.33
CA PRO A 367 8.79 -2.31 3.01
C PRO A 367 8.90 -2.15 4.52
N ASP A 368 7.77 -1.88 5.16
CA ASP A 368 7.60 -2.24 6.57
C ASP A 368 7.31 -3.74 6.66
N ILE A 369 7.89 -4.42 7.65
CA ILE A 369 7.74 -5.87 7.85
C ILE A 369 7.32 -6.15 9.28
N ASN A 370 6.17 -6.81 9.43
CA ASN A 370 5.59 -7.19 10.70
C ASN A 370 5.43 -8.70 10.80
N THR A 371 5.74 -9.28 11.96
CA THR A 371 5.56 -10.71 12.25
C THR A 371 4.50 -10.89 13.32
N PHE A 372 3.55 -11.80 13.07
CA PHE A 372 2.43 -12.09 13.96
C PHE A 372 2.37 -13.58 14.27
N GLN A 373 2.10 -13.89 15.54
CA GLN A 373 1.79 -15.24 15.98
C GLN A 373 0.28 -15.45 15.86
N ILE A 374 -0.11 -16.45 15.07
CA ILE A 374 -1.48 -16.96 14.98
C ILE A 374 -1.84 -17.64 16.30
N GLN A 375 -3.05 -17.35 16.78
CA GLN A 375 -3.75 -18.07 17.83
C GLN A 375 -4.84 -18.91 17.15
N PRO A 376 -4.60 -20.20 16.84
CA PRO A 376 -5.52 -21.01 16.04
C PRO A 376 -6.95 -21.03 16.58
N GLU A 377 -7.12 -20.98 17.89
CA GLU A 377 -8.43 -20.99 18.53
C GLU A 377 -9.19 -19.64 18.47
N LYS A 378 -8.54 -18.56 18.00
CA LYS A 378 -9.13 -17.21 17.93
C LYS A 378 -9.04 -16.58 16.55
N ASP A 379 -8.01 -16.86 15.79
CA ASP A 379 -7.72 -16.20 14.53
C ASP A 379 -8.48 -16.89 13.40
N ALA A 380 -9.42 -16.17 12.80
CA ALA A 380 -10.39 -16.73 11.86
C ALA A 380 -9.90 -16.64 10.42
N PHE A 381 -9.66 -15.41 9.94
CA PHE A 381 -9.27 -15.15 8.55
C PHE A 381 -8.42 -13.89 8.42
N ILE A 382 -7.70 -13.80 7.31
CA ILE A 382 -6.96 -12.62 6.88
C ILE A 382 -7.71 -11.96 5.71
N LEU A 383 -7.81 -10.65 5.73
CA LEU A 383 -8.15 -9.81 4.59
C LEU A 383 -6.89 -9.19 3.99
N ILE A 384 -6.83 -9.11 2.67
CA ILE A 384 -5.81 -8.35 1.93
C ILE A 384 -6.56 -7.61 0.83
N CYS A 385 -6.63 -6.28 0.89
CA CYS A 385 -7.39 -5.50 -0.08
C CYS A 385 -6.61 -4.27 -0.54
N SER A 386 -6.95 -3.78 -1.74
CA SER A 386 -6.53 -2.46 -2.24
C SER A 386 -7.32 -1.32 -1.56
N ASP A 387 -6.88 -0.08 -1.76
CA ASP A 387 -7.52 1.11 -1.20
C ASP A 387 -8.95 1.32 -1.75
N GLY A 388 -9.28 0.71 -2.88
CA GLY A 388 -10.65 0.60 -3.41
C GLY A 388 -11.64 0.04 -2.39
N VAL A 389 -11.19 -0.71 -1.39
CA VAL A 389 -11.98 -1.04 -0.20
C VAL A 389 -11.79 -0.02 0.93
N TRP A 390 -10.54 0.24 1.30
CA TRP A 390 -10.19 0.93 2.54
C TRP A 390 -10.51 2.43 2.56
N GLU A 391 -10.74 3.04 1.40
CA GLU A 391 -11.12 4.46 1.31
C GLU A 391 -12.43 4.75 2.06
N PHE A 392 -13.41 3.84 1.97
CA PHE A 392 -14.75 4.05 2.54
C PHE A 392 -15.27 2.94 3.46
N ILE A 393 -14.44 1.91 3.71
CA ILE A 393 -14.77 0.81 4.62
C ILE A 393 -13.64 0.67 5.63
N SER A 394 -13.95 0.78 6.92
CA SER A 394 -12.97 0.55 7.98
C SER A 394 -12.56 -0.92 8.10
N SER A 395 -11.39 -1.19 8.69
CA SER A 395 -10.93 -2.57 8.95
C SER A 395 -11.97 -3.41 9.70
N GLN A 396 -12.64 -2.83 10.69
CA GLN A 396 -13.68 -3.52 11.47
C GLN A 396 -14.93 -3.81 10.64
N GLU A 397 -15.43 -2.82 9.88
CA GLU A 397 -16.60 -3.04 9.00
C GLU A 397 -16.32 -4.13 7.96
N ALA A 398 -15.11 -4.16 7.38
CA ALA A 398 -14.73 -5.20 6.42
C ALA A 398 -14.73 -6.60 7.06
N VAL A 399 -14.22 -6.72 8.29
CA VAL A 399 -14.28 -7.97 9.07
C VAL A 399 -15.72 -8.38 9.33
N ASP A 400 -16.58 -7.45 9.74
CA ASP A 400 -17.99 -7.72 10.03
C ASP A 400 -18.75 -8.22 8.79
N ILE A 401 -18.53 -7.59 7.62
CA ILE A 401 -19.13 -8.00 6.34
C ILE A 401 -18.71 -9.43 5.95
N VAL A 402 -17.43 -9.77 6.12
CA VAL A 402 -16.90 -11.07 5.73
C VAL A 402 -17.29 -12.18 6.73
N ALA A 403 -17.42 -11.83 8.01
CA ALA A 403 -17.79 -12.75 9.08
C ALA A 403 -19.14 -13.43 8.86
N GLU A 404 -20.09 -12.79 8.15
CA GLU A 404 -21.44 -13.31 7.95
C GLU A 404 -21.50 -14.63 7.15
N GLY A 405 -20.53 -14.87 6.25
CA GLY A 405 -20.54 -16.04 5.36
C GLY A 405 -19.87 -17.29 5.92
N GLY A 406 -18.91 -17.13 6.85
CA GLY A 406 -18.06 -18.25 7.29
C GLY A 406 -17.13 -18.79 6.19
N SER A 407 -16.37 -19.85 6.50
CA SER A 407 -15.28 -20.34 5.64
C SER A 407 -15.74 -21.02 4.35
N SER A 408 -16.95 -21.59 4.32
CA SER A 408 -17.52 -22.19 3.09
C SER A 408 -17.86 -21.14 2.03
N ASP A 409 -18.12 -19.90 2.47
CA ASP A 409 -18.64 -18.83 1.62
C ASP A 409 -17.58 -17.74 1.43
N ALA A 410 -16.28 -18.08 1.55
CA ALA A 410 -15.19 -17.12 1.44
C ALA A 410 -15.25 -16.32 0.13
N GLN A 411 -15.50 -16.98 -1.01
CA GLN A 411 -15.68 -16.32 -2.31
C GLN A 411 -16.88 -15.37 -2.33
N LEU A 412 -18.02 -15.79 -1.79
CA LEU A 412 -19.21 -14.95 -1.70
C LEU A 412 -18.97 -13.75 -0.78
N SER A 413 -18.20 -13.94 0.30
CA SER A 413 -17.83 -12.89 1.24
C SER A 413 -16.91 -11.85 0.59
N ALA A 414 -15.94 -12.28 -0.22
CA ALA A 414 -15.10 -11.38 -1.01
C ALA A 414 -15.94 -10.56 -2.03
N GLU A 415 -16.88 -11.20 -2.73
CA GLU A 415 -17.83 -10.54 -3.63
C GLU A 415 -18.73 -9.52 -2.91
N LYS A 416 -19.25 -9.88 -1.73
CA LYS A 416 -20.06 -8.98 -0.90
C LYS A 416 -19.26 -7.73 -0.51
N LEU A 417 -18.03 -7.91 -0.02
CA LEU A 417 -17.18 -6.79 0.38
C LEU A 417 -16.86 -5.88 -0.81
N ALA A 418 -16.53 -6.43 -1.99
CA ALA A 418 -16.26 -5.61 -3.17
C ALA A 418 -17.49 -4.86 -3.69
N ARG A 419 -18.69 -5.45 -3.61
CA ARG A 419 -19.95 -4.77 -3.97
C ARG A 419 -20.28 -3.65 -2.99
N GLU A 420 -20.06 -3.88 -1.70
CA GLU A 420 -20.24 -2.85 -0.69
C GLU A 420 -19.26 -1.69 -0.90
N ALA A 421 -17.99 -1.99 -1.19
CA ALA A 421 -17.00 -0.99 -1.55
C ALA A 421 -17.44 -0.17 -2.76
N TRP A 422 -17.81 -0.82 -3.88
CA TRP A 422 -18.33 -0.15 -5.06
C TRP A 422 -19.52 0.76 -4.76
N ARG A 423 -20.47 0.28 -3.95
CA ARG A 423 -21.65 1.05 -3.54
C ARG A 423 -21.25 2.32 -2.77
N ARG A 424 -20.27 2.23 -1.85
CA ARG A 424 -19.76 3.39 -1.09
C ARG A 424 -19.09 4.41 -2.00
N TRP A 425 -18.27 3.97 -2.95
CA TRP A 425 -17.67 4.86 -3.95
C TRP A 425 -18.71 5.64 -4.74
N ILE A 426 -19.74 4.96 -5.27
CA ILE A 426 -20.83 5.65 -5.99
C ILE A 426 -21.58 6.64 -5.11
N GLN A 427 -21.73 6.37 -3.81
CA GLN A 427 -22.41 7.27 -2.89
C GLN A 427 -21.60 8.53 -2.54
N GLU A 428 -20.31 8.36 -2.28
CA GLU A 428 -19.44 9.47 -1.86
C GLU A 428 -18.97 10.31 -3.05
N GLU A 429 -18.75 9.67 -4.20
CA GLU A 429 -18.04 10.28 -5.34
C GLU A 429 -18.88 10.34 -6.63
N GLY A 430 -19.98 9.60 -6.68
CA GLY A 430 -20.97 9.67 -7.76
C GLY A 430 -20.56 8.95 -9.05
N ASN A 431 -19.46 9.37 -9.67
CA ASN A 431 -19.06 8.95 -11.02
C ASN A 431 -17.63 8.40 -11.13
N VAL A 432 -16.94 8.21 -10.01
CA VAL A 432 -15.61 7.61 -9.95
C VAL A 432 -15.64 6.47 -8.95
N VAL A 433 -15.05 5.34 -9.32
CA VAL A 433 -14.85 4.19 -8.43
C VAL A 433 -13.45 3.66 -8.70
N ASP A 434 -12.68 3.39 -7.65
CA ASP A 434 -11.38 2.73 -7.81
C ASP A 434 -11.51 1.29 -8.32
N ASP A 435 -10.41 0.74 -8.81
CA ASP A 435 -10.28 -0.70 -8.94
C ASP A 435 -10.36 -1.32 -7.53
N ILE A 436 -10.98 -2.50 -7.41
CA ILE A 436 -11.30 -3.10 -6.11
C ILE A 436 -10.77 -4.53 -6.09
N THR A 437 -9.82 -4.78 -5.21
CA THR A 437 -9.28 -6.12 -4.96
C THR A 437 -9.51 -6.53 -3.52
N VAL A 438 -10.01 -7.76 -3.34
CA VAL A 438 -10.22 -8.39 -2.04
C VAL A 438 -9.65 -9.79 -2.08
N GLN A 439 -8.89 -10.18 -1.07
CA GLN A 439 -8.61 -11.57 -0.73
C GLN A 439 -9.07 -11.86 0.69
N VAL A 440 -9.80 -12.96 0.85
CA VAL A 440 -10.26 -13.51 2.12
C VAL A 440 -9.61 -14.88 2.29
N ILE A 441 -8.75 -15.03 3.30
CA ILE A 441 -8.00 -16.26 3.56
C ILE A 441 -8.33 -16.77 4.97
N TYR A 442 -9.22 -17.76 5.07
CA TYR A 442 -9.49 -18.45 6.32
C TYR A 442 -8.27 -19.28 6.77
N LEU A 443 -7.94 -19.17 8.05
CA LEU A 443 -6.79 -19.83 8.67
C LEU A 443 -7.10 -21.27 9.08
N GLN A 444 -8.39 -21.61 9.19
CA GLN A 444 -8.90 -22.96 9.43
C GLN A 444 -10.05 -23.24 8.46
N SER A 445 -9.96 -24.35 7.72
CA SER A 445 -10.94 -24.75 6.69
C SER A 445 -11.36 -26.20 6.84
#